data_AF-A0A529Q5C9-F1
#
_entry.id   AF-A0A529Q5C9-F1
#
_cell.length_a   1.000
_cell.length_b   1.000
_cell.length_c   1.000
_cell.angle_alpha   90.00
_cell.angle_beta   90.00
_cell.angle_gamma   90.00
#
_symmetry.space_group_name_H-M   'P 1'
#
loop_
_entity.id
_entity.type
_entity.pdbx_description
1 polymer ?
#
loop_
_entity_poly.entity_id
_entity_poly.type
_entity_poly.pdbx_seq_one_letter_code
_entity_poly.pdbx_strand_id
1 'polypeptide(L)'
;YALIERTKRIAAGDRDAIRPLAHHGTREMAALSTAFLDMATKLQARSDSIQTFATHVSHELKSPLTAIQGAAELLRDSGGAMDEAERKRFSNNIVTDAGRLNLLVRRLLDLARAENLEPSGESTTLGGALALLPIDT
;
A
#
# COMPACT_ATOMS: atom_id res chain seq x y z
N TYR A 1 18.91 29.01 15.34
CA TYR A 1 17.71 28.38 15.93
C TYR A 1 16.62 27.98 14.93
N ALA A 2 16.46 28.66 13.78
CA ALA A 2 15.36 28.37 12.83
C ALA A 2 15.29 26.92 12.34
N LEU A 3 16.43 26.24 12.10
CA LEU A 3 16.43 24.85 11.63
C LEU A 3 15.98 23.86 12.72
N ILE A 4 16.39 24.05 13.98
CA ILE A 4 15.99 23.19 15.10
C ILE A 4 14.48 23.26 15.33
N GLU A 5 13.93 24.48 15.36
CA GLU A 5 12.49 24.67 15.50
C GLU A 5 11.72 24.09 14.30
N ARG A 6 12.30 24.15 13.09
CA ARG A 6 11.74 23.48 11.93
C ARG A 6 11.68 21.97 12.11
N THR A 7 12.79 21.36 12.51
CA THR A 7 12.86 19.91 12.72
C THR A 7 11.85 19.45 13.76
N LYS A 8 11.67 20.20 14.86
CA LYS A 8 10.63 19.90 15.86
C LYS A 8 9.22 19.96 15.28
N ARG A 9 8.92 20.98 14.46
CA ARG A 9 7.62 21.09 13.79
C ARG A 9 7.35 19.93 12.83
N ILE A 10 8.32 19.57 12.00
CA ILE A 10 8.22 18.41 11.09
C ILE A 10 8.00 17.13 11.90
N ALA A 11 8.74 16.93 12.99
CA ALA A 11 8.57 15.78 13.87
C ALA A 11 7.18 15.73 14.55
N ALA A 12 6.57 16.90 14.77
CA ALA A 12 5.19 17.03 15.26
C ALA A 12 4.13 16.86 14.16
N GLY A 13 4.51 16.57 12.91
CA GLY A 13 3.61 16.33 11.79
C GLY A 13 3.20 17.59 11.02
N ASP A 14 3.85 18.73 11.27
CA ASP A 14 3.59 19.98 10.54
C ASP A 14 4.17 19.91 9.12
N ARG A 15 3.29 19.68 8.13
CA ARG A 15 3.67 19.57 6.72
C ARG A 15 4.16 20.89 6.13
N ASP A 16 3.61 22.02 6.60
CA ASP A 16 4.03 23.35 6.14
C ASP A 16 5.44 23.71 6.60
N ALA A 17 5.98 22.95 7.54
CA ALA A 17 7.36 23.04 7.96
C ALA A 17 8.35 22.48 6.92
N ILE A 18 7.92 21.64 5.97
CA ILE A 18 8.77 21.08 4.90
C ILE A 18 8.83 22.06 3.72
N ARG A 19 9.57 23.16 3.88
CA ARG A 19 9.83 24.14 2.81
C ARG A 19 11.23 24.75 2.98
N PRO A 20 11.82 25.37 1.95
CA PRO A 20 13.11 26.03 2.06
C PRO A 20 13.15 27.07 3.20
N LEU A 21 14.31 27.23 3.83
CA LEU A 21 14.54 28.33 4.77
C LEU A 21 14.78 29.62 3.99
N ALA A 22 14.27 30.75 4.50
CA ALA A 22 14.48 32.05 3.84
C ALA A 22 15.94 32.48 3.88
N HIS A 23 16.66 32.18 4.96
CA HIS A 23 18.06 32.54 5.16
C HIS A 23 18.86 31.32 5.60
N HIS A 24 19.83 30.94 4.79
CA HIS A 24 20.80 29.90 5.11
C HIS A 24 22.06 30.61 5.61
N GLY A 25 22.47 30.37 6.86
CA GLY A 25 23.61 31.06 7.47
C GLY A 25 24.92 30.86 6.68
N THR A 26 25.68 29.82 7.00
CA THR A 26 26.87 29.46 6.21
C THR A 26 26.50 28.53 5.05
N ARG A 27 27.45 28.31 4.13
CA ARG A 27 27.26 27.39 2.98
C ARG A 27 27.00 25.95 3.43
N GLU A 28 27.70 25.49 4.45
CA GLU A 28 27.55 24.15 5.03
C GLU A 28 26.16 23.99 5.66
N MET A 29 25.68 25.03 6.34
CA MET A 29 24.32 25.04 6.91
C MET A 29 23.25 25.07 5.83
N ALA A 30 23.50 25.73 4.70
CA ALA A 30 22.62 25.69 3.53
C ALA A 30 22.52 24.25 2.98
N ALA A 31 23.67 23.60 2.76
CA ALA A 31 23.73 22.24 2.23
C ALA A 31 23.04 21.23 3.17
N LEU A 32 23.31 21.30 4.48
CA LEU A 32 22.66 20.45 5.47
C LEU A 32 21.14 20.67 5.51
N SER A 33 20.69 21.93 5.47
CA SER A 33 19.26 22.25 5.45
C SER A 33 18.57 21.67 4.22
N THR A 34 19.20 21.73 3.05
CA THR A 34 18.66 21.16 1.81
C THR A 34 18.56 19.64 1.89
N ALA A 35 19.64 18.96 2.30
CA ALA A 35 19.64 17.50 2.45
C ALA A 35 18.61 17.03 3.48
N PHE A 36 18.46 17.74 4.60
CA PHE A 36 17.44 17.45 5.60
C PHE A 36 16.02 17.62 5.06
N LEU A 37 15.74 18.69 4.32
CA LEU A 37 14.42 18.91 3.72
C LEU A 37 14.09 17.87 2.66
N ASP A 38 15.07 17.45 1.85
CA ASP A 38 14.91 16.36 0.89
C ASP A 38 14.55 15.03 1.61
N MET A 39 15.28 14.71 2.68
CA MET A 39 14.96 13.55 3.52
C MET A 39 13.56 13.64 4.14
N ALA A 40 13.19 14.79 4.70
CA ALA A 40 11.86 15.02 5.28
C ALA A 40 10.75 14.87 4.22
N THR A 41 10.98 15.39 3.02
CA THR A 41 10.04 15.27 1.89
C THR A 41 9.85 13.80 1.49
N LYS A 42 10.95 13.07 1.31
CA LYS A 42 10.91 11.63 0.97
C LYS A 42 10.22 10.81 2.05
N LEU A 43 10.50 11.09 3.33
CA LEU A 43 9.85 10.40 4.45
C LEU A 43 8.35 10.69 4.49
N GLN A 44 7.95 11.95 4.27
CA GLN A 44 6.54 12.32 4.21
C GLN A 44 5.81 11.62 3.05
N ALA A 45 6.40 11.62 1.86
CA ALA A 45 5.84 10.95 0.69
C ALA A 45 5.67 9.44 0.91
N ARG A 46 6.67 8.80 1.56
CA ARG A 46 6.59 7.38 1.93
C ARG A 46 5.48 7.13 2.95
N SER A 47 5.38 7.97 3.97
CA SER A 47 4.32 7.87 4.99
C SER A 47 2.93 8.00 4.39
N ASP A 48 2.73 9.00 3.52
CA ASP A 48 1.47 9.21 2.80
C ASP A 48 1.12 8.01 1.92
N SER A 49 2.10 7.47 1.21
CA SER A 49 1.90 6.28 0.35
C SER A 49 1.47 5.06 1.17
N ILE A 50 2.11 4.82 2.33
CA ILE A 50 1.73 3.72 3.24
C ILE A 50 0.31 3.94 3.77
N GLN A 51 -0.04 5.16 4.16
CA GLN A 51 -1.37 5.47 4.69
C GLN A 51 -2.46 5.25 3.64
N THR A 52 -2.27 5.80 2.42
CA THR A 52 -3.21 5.62 1.31
C THR A 52 -3.36 4.14 0.94
N PHE A 53 -2.24 3.42 0.88
CA PHE A 53 -2.24 1.99 0.62
C PHE A 53 -3.01 1.21 1.68
N ALA A 54 -2.72 1.43 2.96
CA ALA A 54 -3.39 0.77 4.07
C ALA A 54 -4.92 1.01 4.05
N THR A 55 -5.34 2.25 3.78
CA THR A 55 -6.76 2.58 3.61
C THR A 55 -7.38 1.82 2.45
N HIS A 56 -6.74 1.84 1.28
CA HIS A 56 -7.26 1.17 0.08
C HIS A 56 -7.38 -0.35 0.28
N VAL A 57 -6.33 -0.99 0.78
CA VAL A 57 -6.33 -2.43 1.09
C VAL A 57 -7.41 -2.80 2.10
N SER A 58 -7.61 -1.96 3.13
CA SER A 58 -8.66 -2.19 4.12
C SER A 58 -10.06 -2.17 3.48
N HIS A 59 -10.32 -1.25 2.55
CA HIS A 59 -11.59 -1.20 1.83
C HIS A 59 -11.79 -2.42 0.91
N GLU A 60 -10.77 -2.79 0.15
CA GLU A 60 -10.80 -3.94 -0.76
C GLU A 60 -10.97 -5.28 -0.02
N LEU A 61 -10.42 -5.43 1.19
CA LEU A 61 -10.63 -6.61 2.02
C LEU A 61 -11.99 -6.62 2.71
N LYS A 62 -12.51 -5.45 3.12
CA LYS A 62 -13.78 -5.34 3.84
C LYS A 62 -14.96 -5.83 3.00
N SER A 63 -15.00 -5.47 1.72
CA SER A 63 -16.11 -5.85 0.82
C SER A 63 -16.33 -7.38 0.72
N PRO A 64 -15.35 -8.21 0.31
CA PRO A 64 -15.51 -9.65 0.26
C PRO A 64 -15.71 -10.27 1.64
N LEU A 65 -15.08 -9.73 2.70
CA LEU A 65 -15.31 -10.22 4.06
C LEU A 65 -16.77 -10.04 4.51
N THR A 66 -17.35 -8.85 4.27
CA THR A 66 -18.76 -8.58 4.57
C THR A 66 -19.69 -9.47 3.75
N ALA A 67 -19.38 -9.73 2.48
CA ALA A 67 -20.17 -10.63 1.64
C ALA A 67 -20.13 -12.09 2.13
N ILE A 68 -18.95 -12.59 2.54
CA ILE A 68 -18.79 -13.91 3.16
C ILE A 68 -19.63 -14.01 4.43
N GLN A 69 -19.52 -13.02 5.31
CA GLN A 69 -20.25 -12.99 6.58
C GLN A 69 -21.77 -13.00 6.33
N GLY A 70 -22.27 -12.15 5.44
CA GLY A 70 -23.70 -12.11 5.12
C GLY A 70 -24.21 -13.41 4.49
N ALA A 71 -23.45 -14.01 3.57
CA ALA A 71 -23.82 -15.30 2.99
C ALA A 71 -23.82 -16.43 4.03
N ALA A 72 -22.86 -16.44 4.94
CA ALA A 72 -22.77 -17.41 6.02
C ALA A 72 -23.91 -17.25 7.04
N GLU A 73 -24.26 -16.01 7.40
CA GLU A 73 -25.42 -15.71 8.26
C GLU A 73 -26.72 -16.20 7.63
N LEU A 74 -26.94 -15.93 6.35
CA LEU A 74 -28.12 -16.42 5.62
C LEU A 74 -28.18 -17.96 5.60
N LEU A 75 -27.06 -18.63 5.33
CA LEU A 75 -26.98 -20.09 5.37
C LEU A 75 -27.31 -20.66 6.76
N ARG A 76 -26.80 -20.02 7.82
CA ARG A 76 -27.02 -20.43 9.22
C ARG A 76 -28.47 -20.22 9.65
N ASP A 77 -29.05 -19.07 9.31
CA ASP A 77 -30.32 -18.61 9.86
C ASP A 77 -31.53 -19.01 8.99
N SER A 78 -31.29 -19.50 7.76
CA SER A 78 -32.32 -19.93 6.81
C SER A 78 -33.21 -21.11 7.26
N GLY A 79 -32.74 -21.93 8.20
CA GLY A 79 -33.43 -23.16 8.60
C GLY A 79 -33.79 -24.07 7.40
N GLY A 80 -35.08 -24.43 7.29
CA GLY A 80 -35.63 -25.21 6.17
C GLY A 80 -36.32 -24.38 5.09
N ALA A 81 -36.30 -23.04 5.18
CA ALA A 81 -36.98 -22.16 4.23
C ALA A 81 -36.22 -21.98 2.91
N MET A 82 -34.93 -22.32 2.89
CA MET A 82 -34.05 -22.12 1.75
C MET A 82 -33.91 -23.40 0.93
N ASP A 83 -34.18 -23.29 -0.36
CA ASP A 83 -34.03 -24.40 -1.30
C ASP A 83 -32.55 -24.72 -1.59
N GLU A 84 -32.31 -25.83 -2.27
CA GLU A 84 -30.97 -26.28 -2.59
C GLU A 84 -30.23 -25.33 -3.56
N ALA A 85 -30.96 -24.66 -4.46
CA ALA A 85 -30.36 -23.73 -5.41
C ALA A 85 -29.83 -22.47 -4.70
N GLU A 86 -30.59 -21.94 -3.75
CA GLU A 86 -30.20 -20.81 -2.91
C GLU A 86 -29.05 -21.17 -1.96
N ARG A 87 -29.09 -22.35 -1.35
CA ARG A 87 -27.98 -22.87 -0.52
C ARG A 87 -26.68 -22.92 -1.31
N LYS A 88 -26.75 -23.44 -2.53
CA LYS A 88 -25.62 -23.54 -3.45
C LYS A 88 -25.13 -22.15 -3.89
N ARG A 89 -26.04 -21.21 -4.15
CA ARG A 89 -25.71 -19.81 -4.48
C ARG A 89 -24.90 -19.15 -3.35
N PHE A 90 -25.37 -19.19 -2.11
CA PHE A 90 -24.66 -18.56 -0.99
C PHE A 90 -23.33 -19.24 -0.69
N SER A 91 -23.28 -20.57 -0.78
CA SER A 91 -22.01 -21.31 -0.63
C SER A 91 -21.00 -20.93 -1.71
N ASN A 92 -21.44 -20.77 -2.96
CA ASN A 92 -20.59 -20.31 -4.06
C ASN A 92 -20.12 -18.87 -3.87
N ASN A 93 -20.95 -17.98 -3.31
CA ASN A 93 -20.54 -16.61 -2.99
C ASN A 93 -19.39 -16.62 -1.97
N ILE A 94 -19.51 -17.42 -0.90
CA ILE A 94 -18.45 -17.57 0.10
C ILE A 94 -17.14 -18.02 -0.55
N VAL A 95 -17.18 -19.07 -1.38
CA VAL A 95 -15.98 -19.59 -2.06
C VAL A 95 -15.37 -18.53 -2.99
N THR A 96 -16.20 -17.81 -3.73
CA THR A 96 -15.76 -16.76 -4.67
C THR A 96 -15.05 -15.62 -3.92
N ASP A 97 -15.67 -15.11 -2.86
CA ASP A 97 -15.11 -13.99 -2.09
C ASP A 97 -13.88 -14.40 -1.26
N ALA A 98 -13.83 -15.66 -0.78
CA ALA A 98 -12.63 -16.20 -0.16
C ALA A 98 -11.46 -16.29 -1.19
N GLY A 99 -11.77 -16.67 -2.43
CA GLY A 99 -10.82 -16.63 -3.54
C GLY A 99 -10.29 -15.22 -3.83
N ARG A 100 -11.17 -14.21 -3.81
CA ARG A 100 -10.80 -12.80 -3.97
C ARG A 100 -9.87 -12.33 -2.84
N LEU A 101 -10.18 -12.66 -1.59
CA LEU A 101 -9.31 -12.36 -0.44
C LEU A 101 -7.92 -12.97 -0.61
N ASN A 102 -7.84 -14.25 -1.01
CA ASN A 102 -6.56 -14.92 -1.25
C ASN A 102 -5.75 -14.25 -2.37
N LEU A 103 -6.41 -13.82 -3.46
CA LEU A 103 -5.74 -13.09 -4.54
C LEU A 103 -5.21 -11.72 -4.07
N LEU A 104 -6.00 -10.98 -3.28
CA LEU A 104 -5.56 -9.72 -2.69
C LEU A 104 -4.31 -9.94 -1.82
N VAL A 105 -4.34 -10.90 -0.89
CA VAL A 105 -3.19 -11.22 -0.03
C VAL A 105 -1.94 -11.57 -0.85
N ARG A 106 -2.07 -12.37 -1.91
CA ARG A 106 -0.94 -12.69 -2.80
C ARG A 106 -0.34 -11.45 -3.44
N ARG A 107 -1.17 -10.57 -3.98
CA ARG A 107 -0.72 -9.29 -4.57
C ARG A 107 0.00 -8.42 -3.56
N LEU A 108 -0.44 -8.40 -2.29
CA LEU A 108 0.26 -7.66 -1.23
C LEU A 108 1.64 -8.25 -0.94
N LEU A 109 1.77 -9.58 -0.90
CA LEU A 109 3.05 -10.25 -0.70
C LEU A 109 4.00 -10.04 -1.89
N ASP A 110 3.48 -10.06 -3.11
CA ASP A 110 4.27 -9.81 -4.32
C ASP A 110 4.77 -8.35 -4.37
N LEU A 111 3.93 -7.39 -3.99
CA LEU A 111 4.34 -5.99 -3.84
C LEU A 111 5.43 -5.85 -2.78
N ALA A 112 5.25 -6.44 -1.59
CA ALA A 112 6.25 -6.38 -0.52
C ALA A 112 7.59 -7.00 -0.94
N ARG A 113 7.58 -8.04 -1.78
CA ARG A 113 8.81 -8.61 -2.36
C ARG A 113 9.44 -7.67 -3.37
N ALA A 114 8.65 -7.06 -4.24
CA ALA A 114 9.14 -6.12 -5.25
C ALA A 114 9.77 -4.86 -4.62
N GLU A 115 9.22 -4.35 -3.52
CA GLU A 115 9.79 -3.22 -2.77
C GLU A 115 11.14 -3.52 -2.10
N ASN A 116 11.46 -4.80 -1.86
CA ASN A 116 12.74 -5.23 -1.29
C ASN A 116 13.78 -5.61 -2.35
N LEU A 117 13.44 -5.56 -3.65
CA LEU A 117 14.41 -5.77 -4.71
C LEU A 117 15.25 -4.49 -4.88
N GLU A 118 16.49 -4.53 -4.41
CA GLU A 118 17.50 -3.53 -4.75
C GLU A 118 17.83 -3.66 -6.25
N PRO A 119 17.82 -2.56 -7.03
CA PRO A 119 18.26 -2.59 -8.41
C PRO A 119 19.71 -3.08 -8.48
N SER A 120 19.96 -4.17 -9.21
CA SER A 120 21.31 -4.76 -9.35
C SER A 120 22.31 -3.84 -10.07
N GLY A 121 21.85 -2.70 -10.60
CA GLY A 121 22.63 -1.78 -11.42
C GLY A 121 22.93 -2.31 -12.83
N GLU A 122 22.42 -3.50 -13.17
CA GLU A 122 22.56 -4.09 -14.50
C GLU A 122 21.67 -3.35 -15.52
N SER A 123 22.21 -3.12 -16.71
CA SER A 123 21.48 -2.50 -17.82
C SER A 123 21.35 -3.52 -18.95
N THR A 124 20.15 -3.61 -19.54
CA THR A 124 19.88 -4.46 -20.69
C THR A 124 19.02 -3.72 -21.71
N THR A 125 18.96 -4.22 -22.93
CA THR A 125 18.02 -3.73 -23.94
C THR A 125 16.60 -4.20 -23.61
N LEU A 126 15.58 -3.47 -24.04
CA LEU A 126 14.18 -3.89 -23.85
C LEU A 126 13.93 -5.30 -24.41
N GLY A 127 14.54 -5.63 -25.56
CA GLY A 127 14.47 -6.98 -26.14
C GLY A 127 15.12 -8.04 -25.25
N GLY A 128 16.24 -7.73 -24.61
CA GLY A 128 16.90 -8.62 -23.64
C GLY A 128 16.07 -8.84 -22.37
N ALA A 129 15.39 -7.80 -21.88
CA ALA A 129 14.48 -7.93 -20.73
C ALA A 129 13.23 -8.77 -21.07
N LEU A 130 12.63 -8.54 -22.25
CA LEU A 130 11.46 -9.29 -22.70
C LEU A 130 11.74 -10.78 -22.90
N ALA A 131 12.97 -11.14 -23.29
CA ALA A 131 13.38 -12.54 -23.44
C ALA A 131 13.50 -13.30 -22.11
N LEU A 132 13.57 -12.60 -20.96
CA LEU A 132 13.67 -13.19 -19.62
C LEU A 132 12.32 -13.36 -18.92
N LEU A 133 11.24 -12.79 -19.47
CA LEU A 133 9.91 -12.99 -18.90
C LEU A 133 9.47 -14.44 -19.08
N PRO A 134 8.93 -15.08 -18.02
CA PRO A 134 8.28 -16.37 -18.17
C PRO A 134 7.14 -16.20 -19.19
N ILE A 135 7.22 -16.93 -20.31
CA ILE A 135 6.09 -17.08 -21.22
C ILE A 135 5.18 -18.09 -20.51
N ASP A 136 4.31 -17.60 -19.63
CA ASP A 136 3.23 -18.44 -19.10
C ASP A 136 2.27 -18.75 -20.26
N THR A 137 2.34 -19.99 -20.75
CA THR A 137 1.33 -20.67 -21.60
C THR A 137 0.12 -21.10 -20.79
#